data_AF-A0A7V4STE7-F1
#
_entry.id   AF-A0A7V4STE7-F1
#
_cell.length_a   1.000
_cell.length_b   1.000
_cell.length_c   1.000
_cell.angle_alpha   90.00
_cell.angle_beta   90.00
_cell.angle_gamma   90.00
#
_symmetry.space_group_name_H-M   'P 1'
#
loop_
_entity.id
_entity.type
_entity.pdbx_description
1 polymer ?
#
loop_
_entity_poly.entity_id
_entity_poly.type
_entity_poly.pdbx_seq_one_letter_code
_entity_poly.pdbx_strand_id
1 'polypeptide(L)'
;MRAMSLRIEITKDTIIADILREYPECIEVFNRHNMPCQTCMGASTGTIEEGSIMHGVDQDTIIAELIECCKRAEGNSTAGGGS
;
A
#
# COMPACT_ATOMS: atom_id res chain seq x y z
N MET A 1 2.79 21.33 -11.36
CA MET A 1 3.05 20.61 -10.09
C MET A 1 4.05 19.51 -10.37
N ARG A 2 5.06 19.34 -9.51
CA ARG A 2 6.14 18.37 -9.71
C ARG A 2 5.57 16.98 -9.44
N ALA A 3 5.46 16.14 -10.47
CA ALA A 3 5.06 14.75 -10.28
C ALA A 3 6.08 14.08 -9.36
N MET A 4 5.66 13.73 -8.14
CA MET A 4 6.46 12.93 -7.23
C MET A 4 6.40 11.51 -7.79
N SER A 5 7.45 11.11 -8.52
CA SER A 5 7.51 9.81 -9.18
C SER A 5 7.66 8.70 -8.16
N LEU A 6 6.53 8.16 -7.70
CA LEU A 6 6.46 6.83 -7.09
C LEU A 6 6.68 5.77 -8.18
N ARG A 7 7.11 4.55 -7.80
CA ARG A 7 7.30 3.41 -8.73
C ARG A 7 5.97 2.98 -9.38
N ILE A 8 4.87 3.17 -8.65
CA ILE A 8 3.51 2.99 -9.13
C ILE A 8 2.62 4.14 -8.68
N GLU A 9 1.56 4.40 -9.44
CA GLU A 9 0.51 5.33 -9.02
C GLU A 9 -0.43 4.63 -8.03
N ILE A 10 -0.57 5.21 -6.83
CA ILE A 10 -1.46 4.71 -5.79
C ILE A 10 -2.81 5.42 -5.95
N THR A 11 -3.81 4.66 -6.37
CA THR A 11 -5.20 5.09 -6.53
C THR A 11 -6.12 4.05 -5.91
N LYS A 12 -7.39 4.40 -5.74
CA LYS A 12 -8.41 3.47 -5.21
C LYS A 12 -8.56 2.19 -6.05
N ASP A 13 -8.28 2.29 -7.36
CA ASP A 13 -8.36 1.20 -8.33
C ASP A 13 -7.08 0.35 -8.38
N THR A 14 -6.02 0.76 -7.68
CA THR A 14 -4.75 0.03 -7.64
C THR A 14 -4.91 -1.28 -6.86
N ILE A 15 -4.32 -2.37 -7.37
CA ILE A 15 -4.36 -3.68 -6.73
C ILE A 15 -3.43 -3.69 -5.52
N ILE A 16 -3.93 -4.14 -4.37
CA ILE A 16 -3.18 -4.20 -3.11
C ILE A 16 -1.89 -5.03 -3.28
N ALA A 17 -1.98 -6.16 -3.99
CA ALA A 17 -0.83 -7.02 -4.27
C ALA A 17 0.26 -6.33 -5.10
N ASP A 18 -0.08 -5.42 -6.03
CA ASP A 18 0.90 -4.69 -6.82
C ASP A 18 1.64 -3.65 -5.95
N ILE A 19 0.91 -3.01 -5.03
CA ILE A 19 1.51 -2.10 -4.04
C ILE A 19 2.51 -2.83 -3.17
N LEU A 20 2.15 -4.01 -2.64
CA LEU A 20 3.03 -4.79 -1.79
C LEU A 20 4.21 -5.43 -2.54
N ARG A 21 4.06 -5.68 -3.85
CA ARG A 21 5.16 -6.15 -4.70
C ARG A 21 6.22 -5.08 -4.88
N GLU A 22 5.80 -3.84 -5.12
CA GLU A 22 6.70 -2.70 -5.33
C GLU A 22 7.20 -2.10 -4.01
N TYR A 23 6.36 -2.15 -2.97
CA TYR A 23 6.57 -1.57 -1.65
C TYR A 23 6.16 -2.55 -0.54
N PRO A 24 6.98 -3.57 -0.24
CA PRO A 24 6.68 -4.55 0.81
C PRO A 24 6.51 -3.92 2.20
N GLU A 25 7.16 -2.77 2.47
CA GLU A 25 6.98 -1.99 3.70
C GLU A 25 5.53 -1.49 3.91
N CYS A 26 4.76 -1.32 2.84
CA CYS A 26 3.37 -0.86 2.93
C CYS A 26 2.45 -1.86 3.64
N ILE A 27 2.91 -3.10 3.88
CA ILE A 27 2.18 -4.10 4.65
C ILE A 27 1.82 -3.61 6.06
N GLU A 28 2.66 -2.78 6.67
CA GLU A 28 2.40 -2.19 7.98
C GLU A 28 1.15 -1.30 7.94
N VAL A 29 0.97 -0.52 6.87
CA VAL A 29 -0.19 0.38 6.70
C VAL A 29 -1.47 -0.45 6.72
N PHE A 30 -1.55 -1.50 5.90
CA PHE A 30 -2.73 -2.38 5.87
C PHE A 30 -3.02 -3.04 7.22
N ASN A 31 -1.97 -3.47 7.94
CA ASN A 31 -2.11 -4.04 9.27
C ASN A 31 -2.64 -3.03 10.30
N ARG A 32 -2.22 -1.76 10.25
CA ARG A 32 -2.73 -0.70 11.14
C ARG A 32 -4.22 -0.42 10.92
N HIS A 33 -4.68 -0.54 9.68
CA HIS A 33 -6.08 -0.34 9.29
C HIS A 33 -6.95 -1.60 9.40
N ASN A 34 -6.47 -2.63 10.11
CA ASN A 34 -7.22 -3.86 10.33
C ASN A 34 -7.65 -4.57 9.01
N MET A 35 -6.83 -4.39 7.96
CA MET A 35 -6.94 -5.05 6.65
C MET A 35 -5.80 -6.06 6.49
N PRO A 36 -5.89 -7.26 7.12
CA PRO A 36 -4.84 -8.26 7.02
C PRO A 36 -4.75 -8.82 5.58
N CYS A 37 -3.75 -8.37 4.85
CA CYS A 37 -3.49 -8.80 3.47
C CYS A 37 -3.00 -10.26 3.37
N GLN A 38 -2.39 -10.82 4.42
CA GLN A 38 -1.72 -12.13 4.36
C GLN A 38 -2.63 -13.35 4.56
N THR A 39 -3.90 -13.17 4.94
CA THR A 39 -4.79 -14.28 5.33
C THR A 39 -6.06 -14.39 4.49
N CYS A 40 -6.34 -13.44 3.59
CA CYS A 40 -7.54 -13.49 2.75
C CYS A 40 -7.18 -13.90 1.32
N MET A 41 -7.75 -15.00 0.83
CA MET A 41 -7.55 -15.51 -0.54
C MET A 41 -7.88 -14.49 -1.65
N GLY A 42 -8.54 -13.36 -1.32
CA GLY A 42 -8.85 -12.27 -2.25
C GLY A 42 -7.84 -11.10 -2.29
N ALA A 43 -6.84 -11.06 -1.41
CA ALA A 43 -5.88 -9.94 -1.36
C ALA A 43 -4.98 -9.86 -2.61
N SER A 44 -4.86 -10.97 -3.35
CA SER A 44 -4.10 -11.06 -4.60
C SER A 44 -4.75 -10.29 -5.76
N THR A 45 -6.06 -10.03 -5.71
CA THR A 45 -6.83 -9.42 -6.81
C THR A 45 -7.70 -8.24 -6.37
N GLY A 46 -7.79 -7.96 -5.07
CA GLY A 46 -8.59 -6.86 -4.54
C GLY A 46 -7.92 -5.49 -4.73
N THR A 47 -8.71 -4.52 -5.15
CA THR A 47 -8.35 -3.10 -5.19
C THR A 47 -8.35 -2.47 -3.78
N ILE A 48 -7.74 -1.30 -3.63
CA ILE A 48 -7.83 -0.54 -2.37
C ILE A 48 -9.30 -0.21 -2.03
N GLU A 49 -10.10 0.18 -3.02
CA GLU A 49 -11.53 0.50 -2.84
C GLU A 49 -12.29 -0.70 -2.29
N GLU A 50 -12.15 -1.87 -2.91
CA GLU A 50 -12.81 -3.10 -2.47
C GLU A 50 -12.37 -3.51 -1.06
N GLY A 51 -11.06 -3.48 -0.77
CA GLY A 51 -10.54 -3.75 0.56
C GLY A 51 -11.11 -2.79 1.61
N SER A 52 -11.12 -1.49 1.29
CA SER A 52 -11.64 -0.44 2.18
C SER A 52 -13.12 -0.63 2.47
N ILE A 53 -13.93 -0.95 1.46
CA ILE A 53 -15.37 -1.22 1.62
C ILE A 53 -15.60 -2.49 2.44
N MET A 54 -14.88 -3.58 2.14
CA MET A 54 -15.04 -4.87 2.85
C MET A 54 -14.70 -4.78 4.34
N HIS A 55 -13.73 -3.93 4.68
CA HIS A 55 -13.23 -3.78 6.05
C HIS A 55 -13.73 -2.51 6.76
N GLY A 56 -14.55 -1.68 6.08
CA GLY A 56 -15.10 -0.45 6.65
C GLY A 56 -14.05 0.61 6.95
N VAL A 57 -12.97 0.65 6.17
CA VAL A 57 -11.87 1.62 6.28
C VAL A 57 -12.13 2.78 5.32
N ASP A 58 -11.74 3.98 5.73
CA ASP A 58 -11.79 5.15 4.87
C ASP A 58 -10.72 5.06 3.77
N GLN A 59 -11.18 4.98 2.51
CA GLN A 59 -10.32 4.80 1.34
C GLN A 59 -9.30 5.94 1.19
N ASP A 60 -9.70 7.18 1.50
CA ASP A 60 -8.85 8.36 1.31
C ASP A 60 -7.72 8.37 2.35
N THR A 61 -8.04 7.96 3.58
CA THR A 61 -7.10 7.80 4.68
C THR A 61 -6.03 6.76 4.34
N ILE A 62 -6.43 5.57 3.87
CA ILE A 62 -5.44 4.54 3.53
C ILE A 62 -4.59 4.93 2.32
N ILE A 63 -5.18 5.52 1.28
CA ILE A 63 -4.42 5.99 0.11
C ILE A 63 -3.37 7.01 0.54
N ALA A 64 -3.73 7.97 1.39
CA ALA A 64 -2.79 8.95 1.91
C ALA A 64 -1.64 8.30 2.69
N GLU A 65 -1.94 7.35 3.58
CA GLU A 65 -0.91 6.65 4.35
C GLU A 65 0.00 5.77 3.49
N LEU A 66 -0.55 5.11 2.46
CA LEU A 66 0.23 4.32 1.51
C LEU A 66 1.17 5.23 0.72
N ILE A 67 0.70 6.37 0.22
CA ILE A 67 1.53 7.36 -0.48
C ILE A 67 2.68 7.83 0.42
N GLU A 68 2.42 8.13 1.69
CA GLU A 68 3.47 8.53 2.63
C GLU A 68 4.45 7.39 2.93
N CYS A 69 3.96 6.15 3.04
CA CYS A 69 4.80 4.97 3.21
C CYS A 69 5.70 4.74 1.98
N CYS A 70 5.16 4.79 0.77
CA CYS A 70 5.91 4.67 -0.48
C CYS A 70 6.98 5.78 -0.59
N LYS A 71 6.65 7.03 -0.26
CA LYS A 71 7.62 8.14 -0.23
C LYS A 71 8.77 7.86 0.73
N ARG A 72 8.46 7.30 1.91
CA ARG A 72 9.48 6.91 2.88
C ARG A 72 10.35 5.78 2.36
N ALA A 73 9.77 4.78 1.70
CA ALA A 73 10.50 3.66 1.09
C ALA A 73 11.50 4.13 0.02
N GLU A 74 11.08 5.03 -0.88
CA GLU A 74 11.96 5.66 -1.87
C GLU A 74 13.14 6.41 -1.21
N GLY A 75 12.85 7.14 -0.12
CA GLY A 75 13.87 7.89 0.63
C GLY A 75 14.77 7.03 1.51
N ASN A 76 14.37 5.81 1.85
CA ASN A 76 15.07 4.92 2.79
C ASN A 76 15.88 3.82 2.09
N SER A 77 15.92 3.82 0.74
CA SER A 77 16.65 2.85 -0.09
C SER A 77 18.19 2.88 0.07
N THR A 78 18.75 3.59 1.06
CA THR A 78 20.19 3.57 1.41
C THR A 78 20.55 2.94 2.76
N ALA A 79 19.63 2.28 3.47
CA ALA A 79 19.96 1.51 4.67
C ALA A 79 19.64 0.02 4.45
N GLY A 80 20.65 -0.78 4.15
CA GLY A 80 20.52 -2.16 3.68
C GLY A 80 20.41 -3.26 4.75
N GLY A 81 20.65 -4.48 4.27
CA GLY A 81 20.79 -5.73 5.01
C GLY A 81 19.47 -6.48 5.09
N GLY A 82 19.25 -7.63 4.47
CA GLY A 82 20.18 -8.71 4.16
C GLY A 82 19.63 -9.97 4.81
N SER A 83 19.37 -10.99 3.99
CA SER A 83 19.43 -12.43 4.31
C SER A 83 19.48 -13.16 2.97
#